data_AF-X0UTF5-F1
#
_entry.id   AF-X0UTF5-F1
#
_cell.length_a   1.000
_cell.length_b   1.000
_cell.length_c   1.000
_cell.angle_alpha   90.00
_cell.angle_beta   90.00
_cell.angle_gamma   90.00
#
_symmetry.space_group_name_H-M   'P 1'
#
loop_
_entity.id
_entity.type
_entity.pdbx_description
1 polymer ?
#
loop_
_entity_poly.entity_id
_entity_poly.type
_entity_poly.pdbx_seq_one_letter_code
_entity_poly.pdbx_strand_id
1 'polypeptide(L)' 'MANRTDTEGLPPIKVVGVGGAGCNAINRMIETGVKGVQFVGINT' A
#
# COMPACT_ATOMS: atom_id res chain seq x y z
N MET A 1 -16.45 0.43 -11.80
CA MET A 1 -15.87 1.77 -11.57
C MET A 1 -15.64 1.89 -10.07
N ALA A 2 -14.44 1.58 -9.56
CA ALA A 2 -14.16 1.64 -8.12
C ALA A 2 -14.12 3.10 -7.65
N ASN A 3 -14.95 3.42 -6.67
CA ASN A 3 -15.08 4.73 -6.07
C ASN A 3 -13.79 5.11 -5.33
N ARG A 4 -13.13 6.21 -5.69
CA ARG A 4 -11.85 6.67 -5.12
C ARG A 4 -11.99 7.40 -3.77
N THR A 5 -13.01 7.05 -2.97
CA THR A 5 -13.36 7.81 -1.75
C THR A 5 -12.35 7.71 -0.61
N ASP A 6 -11.47 6.72 -0.61
CA ASP A 6 -10.60 6.46 0.55
C ASP A 6 -9.39 7.40 0.66
N THR A 7 -9.12 8.19 -0.39
CA THR A 7 -7.95 9.07 -0.49
C THR A 7 -8.26 10.51 -0.88
N GLU A 8 -9.54 10.88 -1.05
CA GLU A 8 -9.91 12.26 -1.43
C GLU A 8 -9.51 13.27 -0.34
N GLY A 9 -8.78 14.31 -0.72
CA GLY A 9 -8.29 15.35 0.20
C GLY A 9 -7.04 14.97 1.02
N LEU A 10 -6.53 13.75 0.90
CA LEU A 10 -5.28 13.32 1.53
C LEU A 10 -4.09 13.43 0.57
N PRO A 11 -2.86 13.68 1.07
CA PRO A 11 -1.66 13.60 0.25
C PRO A 11 -1.52 12.20 -0.40
N PRO A 12 -1.05 12.11 -1.65
CA PRO A 12 -0.87 10.82 -2.32
C PRO A 12 0.33 10.08 -1.73
N ILE A 13 0.08 9.15 -0.80
CA ILE A 13 1.13 8.34 -0.16
C ILE A 13 1.28 7.01 -0.89
N LYS A 14 2.53 6.67 -1.24
CA LYS A 14 2.91 5.38 -1.79
C LYS A 14 3.87 4.68 -0.85
N VAL A 15 3.63 3.39 -0.62
CA VAL A 15 4.51 2.51 0.16
C VAL A 15 5.08 1.47 -0.78
N VAL A 16 6.40 1.46 -0.96
CA VAL A 16 7.09 0.56 -1.87
C VAL A 16 7.93 -0.43 -1.07
N GLY A 17 7.64 -1.72 -1.22
CA GLY A 17 8.36 -2.82 -0.59
C GLY A 17 9.20 -3.51 -1.65
N VAL A 18 10.51 -3.59 -1.41
CA VAL A 18 11.46 -4.19 -2.34
C VAL A 18 12.05 -5.48 -1.75
N GLY A 19 12.11 -6.53 -2.56
CA GLY A 19 12.55 -7.87 -2.15
C GLY A 19 11.53 -8.60 -1.29
N GLY A 20 11.79 -9.88 -1.00
CA GLY A 20 10.86 -10.74 -0.25
C GLY A 20 10.46 -10.20 1.12
N ALA A 21 11.41 -9.63 1.88
CA ALA A 21 11.13 -9.03 3.18
C ALA A 21 10.23 -7.78 3.06
N GLY A 22 10.47 -6.93 2.04
CA GLY A 22 9.67 -5.74 1.79
C GLY A 22 8.22 -6.07 1.40
N CYS A 23 8.02 -7.07 0.55
CA CYS A 23 6.69 -7.55 0.18
C CYS A 23 5.96 -8.16 1.39
N ASN A 24 6.65 -8.93 2.24
CA ASN A 24 6.05 -9.46 3.47
C ASN A 24 5.63 -8.36 4.45
N ALA A 25 6.43 -7.29 4.58
CA ALA A 25 6.05 -6.14 5.39
C ALA A 25 4.80 -5.44 4.84
N ILE A 26 4.70 -5.25 3.53
CA ILE A 26 3.50 -4.72 2.87
C ILE A 26 2.28 -5.61 3.15
N ASN A 27 2.41 -6.93 3.03
CA ASN A 27 1.31 -7.86 3.32
C ASN A 27 0.79 -7.67 4.75
N ARG A 28 1.70 -7.48 5.72
CA ARG A 28 1.33 -7.18 7.10
C ARG A 28 0.59 -5.85 7.24
N MET A 29 1.01 -4.82 6.51
CA MET A 29 0.33 -3.51 6.50
C MET A 29 -1.10 -3.63 5.93
N ILE A 30 -1.29 -4.47 4.92
CA ILE A 30 -2.60 -4.77 4.34
C ILE A 30 -3.47 -5.52 5.36
N GLU A 31 -2.96 -6.59 5.97
CA GLU A 31 -3.67 -7.40 6.97
C GLU A 31 -4.11 -6.58 8.19
N THR A 32 -3.27 -5.64 8.62
CA THR A 32 -3.55 -4.75 9.76
C THR A 32 -4.49 -3.60 9.40
N GLY A 33 -4.88 -3.48 8.13
CA GLY A 33 -5.87 -2.51 7.67
C GLY A 33 -5.34 -1.09 7.55
N VAL A 34 -4.05 -0.91 7.22
CA VAL A 34 -3.50 0.42 6.90
C VAL A 34 -4.21 0.97 5.66
N LYS A 35 -4.84 2.14 5.81
CA LYS A 35 -5.66 2.81 4.78
C LYS A 35 -4.98 4.08 4.26
N GLY A 36 -5.50 4.64 3.18
CA GLY A 36 -5.06 5.93 2.64
C GLY A 36 -3.69 5.88 1.97
N VAL A 37 -3.18 4.68 1.67
CA VAL A 37 -1.88 4.47 1.01
C VAL A 37 -2.04 3.53 -0.18
N GLN A 38 -1.22 3.76 -1.21
CA GLN A 38 -1.07 2.82 -2.31
C GLN A 38 0.16 1.93 -2.05
N PHE A 39 -0.04 0.62 -1.96
CA PHE A 39 1.05 -0.35 -1.81
C PHE A 39 1.62 -0.78 -3.17
N VAL A 40 2.94 -0.92 -3.24
CA VAL A 40 3.67 -1.42 -4.41
C VAL A 40 4.73 -2.43 -3.95
N GLY A 41 4.65 -3.67 -4.41
CA GLY A 41 5.68 -4.69 -4.20
C GLY A 41 6.60 -4.80 -5.42
N ILE A 42 7.90 -4.90 -5.22
CA ILE A 42 8.90 -5.12 -6.28
C ILE A 42 9.81 -6.28 -5.85
N ASN A 43 9.84 -7.34 -6.63
CA ASN A 43 10.74 -8.48 -6.46
C ASN A 43 11.26 -8.93 -7.84
N THR A 44 12.34 -9.70 -7.87
CA THR A 44 12.78 -10.41 -9.08
C THR A 44 11.76 -11.45 -9.52
#